data_AF-N1RZK9-F1
#
_entry.id   AF-N1RZK9-F1
#
_cell.length_a   1.000
_cell.length_b   1.000
_cell.length_c   1.000
_cell.angle_alpha   90.00
_cell.angle_beta   90.00
_cell.angle_gamma   90.00
#
_symmetry.space_group_name_H-M   'P 1'
#
loop_
_entity.id
_entity.type
_entity.pdbx_description
1 polymer ?
#
loop_
_entity_poly.entity_id
_entity_poly.type
_entity_poly.pdbx_seq_one_letter_code
_entity_poly.pdbx_strand_id
1 'polypeptide(L)'
;MVSGDRFTAVTPVIDLLKGIDCVVVSVEHRLAPETRAPGPAEDCYAGLVWVSENASSLGIDPAAIVVFGVSGGGALAAATCLMARDRKRPAIPIKAQMLYSPLLDDRCESLADQQFEYGNPASTAWLRAIWDLILGDARGSEHVTPYQAPARETDLSSLPAAYIDAGECEVFRDVAVAYATKMWRGGSTCELHIWPGAWHGFDMMDDPNMPLIHVANMAKANWLQRVMRSVKDE
;
A
#
# COMPACT_ATOMS: atom_id res chain seq x y z
N MET A 1 -3.10 4.99 -9.26
CA MET A 1 -4.58 5.12 -9.35
C MET A 1 -5.02 6.11 -10.42
N VAL A 2 -4.53 7.35 -10.43
CA VAL A 2 -4.87 8.35 -11.48
C VAL A 2 -3.71 8.68 -12.43
N SER A 3 -2.50 8.29 -12.06
CA SER A 3 -1.26 8.53 -12.80
C SER A 3 -0.22 7.47 -12.44
N GLY A 4 0.87 7.44 -13.20
CA GLY A 4 1.93 6.43 -13.10
C GLY A 4 1.76 5.32 -14.13
N ASP A 5 2.73 4.42 -14.17
CA ASP A 5 2.78 3.26 -15.06
C ASP A 5 3.51 2.09 -14.35
N ARG A 6 3.72 0.97 -15.05
CA ARG A 6 4.43 -0.18 -14.50
C ARG A 6 5.89 0.07 -14.12
N PHE A 7 6.50 1.18 -14.54
CA PHE A 7 7.90 1.52 -14.22
C PHE A 7 8.00 2.49 -13.05
N THR A 8 6.91 3.19 -12.75
CA THR A 8 6.81 4.13 -11.64
C THR A 8 7.15 3.44 -10.32
N ALA A 9 8.00 4.08 -9.52
CA ALA A 9 8.47 3.59 -8.21
C ALA A 9 9.25 2.25 -8.21
N VAL A 10 9.53 1.64 -9.36
CA VAL A 10 10.31 0.38 -9.41
C VAL A 10 11.73 0.58 -8.91
N THR A 11 12.40 1.67 -9.29
CA THR A 11 13.81 1.92 -8.91
C THR A 11 14.00 2.04 -7.38
N PRO A 12 13.26 2.90 -6.66
CA PRO A 12 13.36 2.97 -5.20
C PRO A 12 13.09 1.63 -4.50
N VAL A 13 12.18 0.81 -5.04
CA VAL A 13 11.86 -0.52 -4.48
C VAL A 13 13.01 -1.50 -4.67
N ILE A 14 13.65 -1.52 -5.84
CA ILE A 14 14.79 -2.42 -6.11
C ILE A 14 15.92 -2.18 -5.09
N ASP A 15 16.17 -0.94 -4.69
CA ASP A 15 17.21 -0.64 -3.70
C ASP A 15 16.92 -1.24 -2.32
N LEU A 16 15.64 -1.31 -1.92
CA LEU A 16 15.22 -1.95 -0.67
C LEU A 16 15.34 -3.48 -0.70
N LEU A 17 15.35 -4.07 -1.90
CA LEU A 17 15.44 -5.51 -2.12
C LEU A 17 16.89 -6.01 -2.24
N LYS A 18 17.90 -5.13 -2.10
CA LYS A 18 19.31 -5.54 -2.12
C LYS A 18 19.59 -6.63 -1.09
N GLY A 19 20.11 -7.76 -1.57
CA GLY A 19 20.41 -8.94 -0.75
C GLY A 19 19.22 -9.88 -0.52
N ILE A 20 18.06 -9.62 -1.13
CA ILE A 20 16.90 -10.51 -1.14
C ILE A 20 16.78 -11.14 -2.53
N ASP A 21 16.88 -12.48 -2.60
CA ASP A 21 16.63 -13.22 -3.83
C ASP A 21 15.12 -13.30 -4.10
N CYS A 22 14.63 -12.44 -4.99
CA CYS A 22 13.21 -12.33 -5.27
C CYS A 22 12.92 -11.90 -6.71
N VAL A 23 11.70 -12.19 -7.16
CA VAL A 23 11.15 -11.69 -8.42
C VAL A 23 10.23 -10.51 -8.12
N VAL A 24 10.41 -9.41 -8.85
CA VAL A 24 9.52 -8.25 -8.80
C VAL A 24 8.55 -8.30 -9.98
N VAL A 25 7.24 -8.29 -9.68
CA VAL A 25 6.18 -8.21 -10.69
C VAL A 25 5.45 -6.87 -10.52
N SER A 26 5.60 -5.98 -11.49
CA SER A 26 4.92 -4.68 -11.51
C SER A 26 3.69 -4.74 -12.42
N VAL A 27 2.51 -4.48 -11.85
CA VAL A 27 1.22 -4.58 -12.56
C VAL A 27 0.89 -3.25 -13.23
N GLU A 28 0.75 -3.28 -14.55
CA GLU A 28 0.21 -2.16 -15.35
C GLU A 28 -1.32 -2.09 -15.22
N HIS A 29 -1.79 -1.62 -14.07
CA HIS A 29 -3.21 -1.43 -13.80
C HIS A 29 -3.77 -0.25 -14.61
N ARG A 30 -5.04 -0.34 -15.01
CA ARG A 30 -5.73 0.78 -15.65
C ARG A 30 -5.88 1.94 -14.66
N LEU A 31 -5.95 3.16 -15.18
CA LEU A 31 -6.03 4.38 -14.38
C LEU A 31 -7.42 5.00 -14.42
N ALA A 32 -7.76 5.73 -13.36
CA ALA A 32 -8.89 6.62 -13.33
C ALA A 32 -8.52 7.98 -13.97
N PRO A 33 -9.48 8.70 -14.59
CA PRO A 33 -10.92 8.43 -14.59
C PRO A 33 -11.40 7.43 -15.66
N GLU A 34 -10.55 7.00 -16.60
CA GLU A 34 -10.92 6.08 -17.68
C GLU A 34 -11.42 4.73 -17.14
N THR A 35 -10.82 4.26 -16.05
CA THR A 35 -11.26 3.12 -15.26
C THR A 35 -11.34 3.50 -13.79
N ARG A 36 -12.54 3.87 -13.34
CA ARG A 36 -12.84 4.20 -11.93
C ARG A 36 -12.70 3.00 -11.00
N ALA A 37 -12.51 3.25 -9.71
CA ALA A 37 -12.44 2.18 -8.72
C ALA A 37 -13.76 1.40 -8.63
N PRO A 38 -13.72 0.06 -8.43
CA PRO A 38 -12.55 -0.74 -8.04
C PRO A 38 -11.70 -1.28 -9.21
N GLY A 39 -11.94 -0.86 -10.47
CA GLY A 39 -11.27 -1.44 -11.64
C GLY A 39 -9.72 -1.54 -11.55
N PRO A 40 -8.99 -0.51 -11.13
CA PRO A 40 -7.54 -0.60 -10.93
C PRO A 40 -7.14 -1.67 -9.89
N ALA A 41 -7.92 -1.84 -8.83
CA ALA A 41 -7.67 -2.86 -7.80
C ALA A 41 -7.99 -4.28 -8.32
N GLU A 42 -9.01 -4.42 -9.16
CA GLU A 42 -9.29 -5.69 -9.86
C GLU A 42 -8.13 -6.12 -10.77
N ASP A 43 -7.46 -5.16 -11.43
CA ASP A 43 -6.28 -5.46 -12.26
C ASP A 43 -5.10 -5.94 -11.40
N CYS A 44 -4.83 -5.28 -10.27
CA CYS A 44 -3.81 -5.72 -9.30
C CYS A 44 -4.13 -7.10 -8.71
N TYR A 45 -5.39 -7.34 -8.37
CA TYR A 45 -5.86 -8.64 -7.89
C TYR A 45 -5.69 -9.74 -8.93
N ALA A 46 -6.06 -9.48 -10.19
CA ALA A 46 -5.84 -10.42 -11.28
C ALA A 46 -4.34 -10.73 -11.47
N GLY A 47 -3.48 -9.72 -11.35
CA GLY A 47 -2.02 -9.88 -11.34
C GLY A 47 -1.52 -10.78 -10.21
N LEU A 48 -1.97 -10.56 -8.97
CA LEU A 48 -1.64 -11.41 -7.82
C LEU A 48 -2.03 -12.87 -8.06
N VAL A 49 -3.25 -13.10 -8.54
CA VAL A 49 -3.76 -14.44 -8.82
C VAL A 49 -2.90 -15.12 -9.90
N TRP A 50 -2.59 -14.41 -10.97
CA TRP A 50 -1.73 -14.92 -12.05
C TRP A 50 -0.33 -15.29 -11.54
N VAL A 51 0.30 -14.42 -10.72
CA VAL A 51 1.63 -14.68 -10.14
C VAL A 51 1.61 -15.95 -9.28
N SER A 52 0.61 -16.10 -8.42
CA SER A 52 0.47 -17.28 -7.58
C SER A 52 0.25 -18.57 -8.39
N GLU A 53 -0.59 -18.51 -9.43
CA GLU A 53 -0.87 -19.66 -10.31
C GLU A 53 0.32 -20.02 -11.22
N ASN A 54 1.24 -19.08 -11.47
CA ASN A 54 2.43 -19.27 -12.29
C ASN A 54 3.73 -19.33 -11.46
N ALA A 55 3.65 -19.50 -10.14
CA ALA A 55 4.81 -19.44 -9.26
C ALA A 55 5.93 -20.42 -9.67
N SER A 56 5.57 -21.63 -10.13
CA SER A 56 6.54 -22.62 -10.61
C SER A 56 7.31 -22.18 -11.86
N SER A 57 6.66 -21.47 -12.80
CA SER A 57 7.35 -21.01 -14.03
C SER A 57 8.18 -19.76 -13.77
N LEU A 58 7.80 -18.96 -12.76
CA LEU A 58 8.57 -17.83 -12.26
C LEU A 58 9.72 -18.22 -11.34
N GLY A 59 9.77 -19.48 -10.88
CA GLY A 59 10.79 -19.96 -9.94
C GLY A 59 10.63 -19.41 -8.52
N ILE A 60 9.42 -19.04 -8.11
CA ILE A 60 9.13 -18.46 -6.79
C ILE A 60 8.29 -19.41 -5.92
N ASP A 61 8.35 -19.24 -4.60
CA ASP A 61 7.43 -19.89 -3.68
C ASP A 61 6.10 -19.09 -3.62
N PRO A 62 4.96 -19.68 -4.00
CA PRO A 62 3.67 -19.00 -3.94
C PRO A 62 3.23 -18.63 -2.50
N ALA A 63 3.83 -19.24 -1.47
CA ALA A 63 3.61 -18.87 -0.07
C ALA A 63 4.51 -17.72 0.41
N ALA A 64 5.42 -17.23 -0.43
CA ALA A 64 6.37 -16.15 -0.12
C ALA A 64 6.03 -14.83 -0.82
N ILE A 65 4.80 -14.67 -1.33
CA ILE A 65 4.39 -13.46 -2.05
C ILE A 65 4.13 -12.31 -1.05
N VAL A 66 4.76 -11.16 -1.31
CA VAL A 66 4.51 -9.89 -0.61
C VAL A 66 3.89 -8.90 -1.60
N VAL A 67 2.79 -8.26 -1.20
CA VAL A 67 2.15 -7.20 -2.00
C VAL A 67 2.64 -5.84 -1.52
N PHE A 68 3.02 -4.97 -2.45
CA PHE A 68 3.63 -3.69 -2.15
C PHE A 68 2.92 -2.56 -2.89
N GLY A 69 2.84 -1.37 -2.25
CA GLY A 69 2.39 -0.17 -2.94
C GLY A 69 2.68 1.13 -2.20
N VAL A 70 2.85 2.20 -2.96
CA VAL A 70 3.10 3.58 -2.48
C VAL A 70 1.91 4.48 -2.78
N SER A 71 1.47 5.29 -1.81
CA SER A 71 0.41 6.28 -2.00
C SER A 71 -0.87 5.63 -2.55
N GLY A 72 -1.31 6.02 -3.75
CA GLY A 72 -2.41 5.36 -4.45
C GLY A 72 -2.17 3.86 -4.70
N GLY A 73 -0.93 3.44 -4.95
CA GLY A 73 -0.57 2.02 -5.03
C GLY A 73 -0.71 1.30 -3.69
N GLY A 74 -0.51 1.98 -2.56
CA GLY A 74 -0.76 1.44 -1.22
C GLY A 74 -2.24 1.12 -1.01
N ALA A 75 -3.14 1.95 -1.56
CA ALA A 75 -4.58 1.65 -1.59
C ALA A 75 -4.89 0.38 -2.40
N LEU A 76 -4.27 0.24 -3.58
CA LEU A 76 -4.45 -0.94 -4.44
C LEU A 76 -3.88 -2.21 -3.80
N ALA A 77 -2.74 -2.12 -3.11
CA ALA A 77 -2.14 -3.21 -2.37
C ALA A 77 -3.07 -3.70 -1.24
N ALA A 78 -3.57 -2.77 -0.42
CA ALA A 78 -4.52 -3.10 0.64
C ALA A 78 -5.83 -3.69 0.09
N ALA A 79 -6.40 -3.08 -0.96
CA ALA A 79 -7.60 -3.59 -1.62
C ALA A 79 -7.38 -5.00 -2.21
N THR A 80 -6.21 -5.26 -2.79
CA THR A 80 -5.82 -6.58 -3.32
C THR A 80 -5.79 -7.63 -2.21
N CYS A 81 -5.24 -7.29 -1.04
CA CYS A 81 -5.23 -8.20 0.12
C CYS A 81 -6.64 -8.45 0.67
N LEU A 82 -7.51 -7.43 0.72
CA LEU A 82 -8.92 -7.59 1.09
C LEU A 82 -9.64 -8.53 0.11
N MET A 83 -9.51 -8.28 -1.19
CA MET A 83 -10.10 -9.14 -2.22
C MET A 83 -9.59 -10.59 -2.12
N ALA A 84 -8.29 -10.79 -1.87
CA ALA A 84 -7.73 -12.13 -1.74
C ALA A 84 -8.27 -12.90 -0.54
N ARG A 85 -8.41 -12.23 0.61
CA ARG A 85 -9.02 -12.80 1.82
C ARG A 85 -10.48 -13.18 1.54
N ASP A 86 -11.27 -12.25 1.03
CA ASP A 86 -12.72 -12.41 0.90
C ASP A 86 -13.09 -13.43 -0.17
N ARG A 87 -12.37 -13.40 -1.29
CA ARG A 87 -12.58 -14.31 -2.43
C ARG A 87 -11.87 -15.65 -2.25
N LYS A 88 -11.04 -15.79 -1.21
CA LYS A 88 -10.24 -16.98 -0.91
C LYS A 88 -9.42 -17.45 -2.12
N ARG A 89 -8.89 -16.48 -2.87
CA ARG A 89 -8.07 -16.71 -4.06
C ARG A 89 -7.00 -15.62 -4.16
N PRO A 90 -5.72 -15.93 -4.41
CA PRO A 90 -5.17 -17.27 -4.70
C PRO A 90 -5.33 -18.26 -3.54
N ALA A 91 -5.25 -19.56 -3.84
CA ALA A 91 -5.51 -20.62 -2.87
C ALA A 91 -4.49 -20.62 -1.71
N ILE A 92 -3.27 -20.16 -2.00
CA ILE A 92 -2.21 -19.97 -1.01
C ILE A 92 -2.29 -18.52 -0.52
N PRO A 93 -2.44 -18.27 0.81
CA PRO A 93 -2.49 -16.93 1.36
C PRO A 93 -1.23 -16.12 1.07
N ILE A 94 -1.42 -14.80 0.91
CA ILE A 94 -0.33 -13.83 0.76
C ILE A 94 0.47 -13.78 2.07
N LYS A 95 1.80 -13.67 1.99
CA LYS A 95 2.67 -13.66 3.17
C LYS A 95 2.58 -12.34 3.93
N ALA A 96 2.66 -11.22 3.22
CA ALA A 96 2.66 -9.89 3.82
C ALA A 96 2.19 -8.80 2.84
N GLN A 97 1.89 -7.61 3.38
CA GLN A 97 1.63 -6.40 2.63
C GLN A 97 2.50 -5.24 3.14
N MET A 98 3.01 -4.40 2.24
CA MET A 98 3.84 -3.26 2.57
C MET A 98 3.27 -2.00 1.92
N LEU A 99 2.80 -1.06 2.76
CA LEU A 99 1.98 0.08 2.37
C LEU A 99 2.69 1.39 2.73
N TYR A 100 3.22 2.11 1.75
CA TYR A 100 3.90 3.39 1.99
C TYR A 100 2.95 4.57 1.83
N SER A 101 2.85 5.42 2.86
CA SER A 101 1.97 6.59 2.92
C SER A 101 0.62 6.35 2.22
N PRO A 102 -0.17 5.32 2.60
CA PRO A 102 -1.19 4.78 1.72
C PRO A 102 -2.46 5.66 1.67
N LEU A 103 -2.99 5.87 0.46
CA LEU A 103 -4.22 6.63 0.18
C LEU A 103 -5.47 5.76 0.46
N LEU A 104 -5.80 5.52 1.72
CA LEU A 104 -6.78 4.49 2.09
C LEU A 104 -8.24 4.97 2.24
N ASP A 105 -8.47 6.27 2.42
CA ASP A 105 -9.79 6.82 2.81
C ASP A 105 -10.22 7.97 1.90
N ASP A 106 -11.43 7.88 1.35
CA ASP A 106 -12.02 8.84 0.42
C ASP A 106 -12.71 10.03 1.08
N ARG A 107 -12.91 9.97 2.40
CA ARG A 107 -13.67 10.97 3.14
C ARG A 107 -12.88 12.27 3.33
N CYS A 108 -11.56 12.18 3.54
CA CYS A 108 -10.67 13.32 3.78
C CYS A 108 -11.14 14.19 4.98
N GLU A 109 -11.45 13.55 6.11
CA GLU A 109 -12.06 14.17 7.30
C GLU A 109 -11.20 14.06 8.57
N SER A 110 -10.01 13.47 8.50
CA SER A 110 -9.13 13.29 9.66
C SER A 110 -8.55 14.61 10.18
N LEU A 111 -7.91 14.59 11.35
CA LEU A 111 -7.22 15.78 11.86
C LEU A 111 -6.04 16.15 10.96
N ALA A 112 -5.29 15.16 10.44
CA ALA A 112 -4.24 15.38 9.45
C ALA A 112 -4.79 16.06 8.18
N ASP A 113 -5.97 15.65 7.70
CA ASP A 113 -6.62 16.30 6.55
C ASP A 113 -6.89 17.80 6.83
N GLN A 114 -7.29 18.16 8.05
CA GLN A 114 -7.51 19.56 8.43
C GLN A 114 -6.20 20.33 8.58
N GLN A 115 -5.17 19.70 9.15
CA GLN A 115 -3.85 20.31 9.36
C GLN A 115 -3.11 20.60 8.05
N PHE A 116 -3.31 19.75 7.03
CA PHE A 116 -2.64 19.81 5.73
C PHE A 116 -3.61 20.08 4.58
N GLU A 117 -4.63 20.90 4.84
CA GLU A 117 -5.64 21.27 3.84
C GLU A 117 -5.02 21.86 2.56
N TYR A 118 -3.93 22.63 2.70
CA TYR A 118 -3.18 23.27 1.62
C TYR A 118 -1.65 23.17 1.83
N GLY A 119 -0.85 23.44 0.80
CA GLY A 119 0.59 23.72 0.93
C GLY A 119 1.54 22.52 1.08
N ASN A 120 1.02 21.29 0.98
CA ASN A 120 1.78 20.04 0.99
C ASN A 120 1.80 19.41 -0.43
N PRO A 121 2.88 18.70 -0.84
CA PRO A 121 2.86 17.89 -2.07
C PRO A 121 1.61 17.01 -2.21
N ALA A 122 1.07 16.50 -1.10
CA ALA A 122 -0.22 15.84 -1.04
C ALA A 122 -1.17 16.56 -0.06
N SER A 123 -1.73 17.69 -0.49
CA SER A 123 -2.72 18.46 0.30
C SER A 123 -4.13 17.87 0.22
N THR A 124 -4.96 18.10 1.22
CA THR A 124 -6.34 17.58 1.26
C THR A 124 -7.18 18.09 0.09
N ALA A 125 -7.00 19.35 -0.32
CA ALA A 125 -7.65 19.90 -1.51
C ALA A 125 -7.30 19.10 -2.78
N TRP A 126 -6.03 18.69 -2.92
CA TRP A 126 -5.59 17.81 -4.00
C TRP A 126 -6.18 16.39 -3.85
N LEU A 127 -6.21 15.82 -2.65
CA LEU A 127 -6.79 14.48 -2.42
C LEU A 127 -8.25 14.41 -2.81
N ARG A 128 -9.05 15.44 -2.48
CA ARG A 128 -10.46 15.48 -2.87
C ARG A 128 -10.62 15.41 -4.39
N ALA A 129 -9.83 16.18 -5.13
CA ALA A 129 -9.81 16.11 -6.59
C ALA A 129 -9.36 14.74 -7.11
N ILE A 130 -8.37 14.10 -6.48
CA ILE A 130 -7.94 12.74 -6.82
C ILE A 130 -9.08 11.73 -6.58
N TRP A 131 -9.74 11.80 -5.44
CA TRP A 131 -10.86 10.90 -5.14
C TRP A 131 -12.08 11.16 -6.03
N ASP A 132 -12.33 12.40 -6.48
CA ASP A 132 -13.36 12.71 -7.48
C ASP A 132 -13.05 12.03 -8.83
N LEU A 133 -11.78 11.92 -9.23
CA LEU A 133 -11.38 11.15 -10.40
C LEU A 133 -11.55 9.64 -10.18
N ILE A 134 -11.24 9.14 -8.99
CA ILE A 134 -11.30 7.70 -8.68
C ILE A 134 -12.74 7.20 -8.54
N LEU A 135 -13.62 7.94 -7.88
CA LEU A 135 -14.96 7.50 -7.46
C LEU A 135 -16.10 8.27 -8.13
N GLY A 136 -15.84 9.49 -8.62
CA GLY A 136 -16.89 10.36 -9.16
C GLY A 136 -17.93 10.68 -8.09
N ASP A 137 -19.21 10.68 -8.50
CA ASP A 137 -20.34 11.01 -7.63
C ASP A 137 -20.49 10.05 -6.43
N ALA A 138 -19.85 8.88 -6.47
CA ALA A 138 -19.89 7.94 -5.35
C ALA A 138 -19.02 8.40 -4.17
N ARG A 139 -18.06 9.31 -4.34
CA ARG A 139 -17.14 9.73 -3.26
C ARG A 139 -17.91 10.20 -2.03
N GLY A 140 -17.50 9.76 -0.85
CA GLY A 140 -18.12 10.13 0.43
C GLY A 140 -19.46 9.45 0.70
N SER A 141 -20.08 8.80 -0.29
CA SER A 141 -21.34 8.08 -0.09
C SER A 141 -21.18 6.79 0.71
N GLU A 142 -22.28 6.22 1.17
CA GLU A 142 -22.31 4.90 1.81
C GLU A 142 -22.05 3.75 0.83
N HIS A 143 -22.12 3.99 -0.47
CA HIS A 143 -21.92 2.97 -1.51
C HIS A 143 -20.45 2.70 -1.83
N VAL A 144 -19.50 3.50 -1.31
CA VAL A 144 -18.07 3.24 -1.49
C VAL A 144 -17.69 1.98 -0.71
N THR A 145 -17.25 0.97 -1.46
CA THR A 145 -16.86 -0.34 -0.92
C THR A 145 -15.43 -0.31 -0.34
N PRO A 146 -15.09 -1.27 0.54
CA PRO A 146 -13.70 -1.45 1.00
C PRO A 146 -12.68 -1.72 -0.13
N TYR A 147 -13.12 -2.25 -1.27
CA TYR A 147 -12.26 -2.46 -2.44
C TYR A 147 -11.94 -1.17 -3.19
N GLN A 148 -12.71 -0.11 -2.95
CA GLN A 148 -12.51 1.22 -3.51
C GLN A 148 -11.73 2.13 -2.54
N ALA A 149 -12.04 2.05 -1.24
CA ALA A 149 -11.36 2.78 -0.18
C ALA A 149 -11.14 1.84 1.03
N PRO A 150 -9.96 1.21 1.18
CA PRO A 150 -9.73 0.16 2.17
C PRO A 150 -9.98 0.57 3.62
N ALA A 151 -9.84 1.85 3.97
CA ALA A 151 -10.11 2.33 5.33
C ALA A 151 -11.58 2.17 5.75
N ARG A 152 -12.50 1.94 4.80
CA ARG A 152 -13.91 1.64 5.05
C ARG A 152 -14.15 0.23 5.58
N GLU A 153 -13.19 -0.68 5.44
CA GLU A 153 -13.31 -2.00 6.04
C GLU A 153 -13.38 -1.87 7.58
N THR A 154 -14.31 -2.62 8.16
CA THR A 154 -14.56 -2.68 9.60
C THR A 154 -13.91 -3.90 10.24
N ASP A 155 -13.76 -4.99 9.48
CA ASP A 155 -13.07 -6.20 9.91
C ASP A 155 -11.77 -6.39 9.12
N LEU A 156 -10.63 -6.16 9.76
CA LEU A 156 -9.30 -6.40 9.18
C LEU A 156 -8.68 -7.72 9.67
N SER A 157 -9.46 -8.61 10.29
CA SER A 157 -8.98 -9.92 10.69
C SER A 157 -8.56 -10.76 9.47
N SER A 158 -7.64 -11.70 9.72
CA SER A 158 -7.09 -12.62 8.71
C SER A 158 -6.44 -11.94 7.49
N LEU A 159 -6.11 -10.65 7.58
CA LEU A 159 -5.23 -10.00 6.61
C LEU A 159 -3.76 -10.40 6.84
N PRO A 160 -2.94 -10.42 5.77
CA PRO A 160 -1.52 -10.75 5.87
C PRO A 160 -0.79 -9.71 6.72
N ALA A 161 0.34 -10.10 7.31
CA ALA A 161 1.16 -9.21 8.12
C ALA A 161 1.50 -7.92 7.37
N ALA A 162 1.44 -6.77 8.04
CA ALA A 162 1.61 -5.48 7.38
C ALA A 162 2.84 -4.72 7.87
N TYR A 163 3.48 -4.02 6.94
CA TYR A 163 4.28 -2.82 7.22
C TYR A 163 3.53 -1.62 6.68
N ILE A 164 3.33 -0.61 7.51
CA ILE A 164 2.70 0.64 7.13
C ILE A 164 3.60 1.78 7.58
N ASP A 165 3.80 2.77 6.74
CA ASP A 165 4.37 4.04 7.20
C ASP A 165 3.68 5.27 6.62
N ALA A 166 3.94 6.39 7.27
CA ALA A 166 3.52 7.71 6.86
C ALA A 166 4.47 8.77 7.45
N GLY A 167 4.50 9.95 6.85
CA GLY A 167 5.10 11.13 7.44
C GLY A 167 4.23 11.75 8.53
N GLU A 168 4.84 12.44 9.49
CA GLU A 168 4.12 13.25 10.47
C GLU A 168 3.40 14.44 9.81
N CYS A 169 4.03 15.00 8.77
CA CYS A 169 3.57 16.18 8.06
C CYS A 169 2.88 15.80 6.73
N GLU A 170 1.89 14.90 6.78
CA GLU A 170 1.05 14.57 5.62
C GLU A 170 -0.37 14.14 6.02
N VAL A 171 -1.27 14.19 5.03
CA VAL A 171 -2.69 13.83 5.15
C VAL A 171 -2.94 12.34 5.41
N PHE A 172 -2.03 11.45 5.02
CA PHE A 172 -2.21 9.99 5.16
C PHE A 172 -1.97 9.47 6.58
N ARG A 173 -1.35 10.28 7.45
CA ARG A 173 -0.89 9.92 8.79
C ARG A 173 -2.00 9.27 9.64
N ASP A 174 -3.09 9.98 9.87
CA ASP A 174 -4.12 9.55 10.81
C ASP A 174 -4.86 8.31 10.29
N VAL A 175 -5.08 8.24 8.98
CA VAL A 175 -5.73 7.10 8.33
C VAL A 175 -4.85 5.85 8.41
N ALA A 176 -3.53 5.98 8.21
CA ALA A 176 -2.57 4.90 8.36
C ALA A 176 -2.55 4.36 9.80
N VAL A 177 -2.51 5.24 10.81
CA VAL A 177 -2.60 4.87 12.24
C VAL A 177 -3.91 4.14 12.54
N ALA A 178 -5.04 4.65 12.03
CA ALA A 178 -6.34 4.03 12.24
C ALA A 178 -6.45 2.64 11.60
N TYR A 179 -5.90 2.47 10.39
CA TYR A 179 -5.88 1.18 9.70
C TYR A 179 -5.01 0.15 10.44
N ALA A 180 -3.78 0.52 10.83
CA ALA A 180 -2.92 -0.33 11.65
C ALA A 180 -3.59 -0.73 12.99
N THR A 181 -4.24 0.23 13.64
CA THR A 181 -5.00 -0.02 14.88
C THR A 181 -6.12 -1.04 14.68
N LYS A 182 -6.87 -0.95 13.58
CA LYS A 182 -7.90 -1.93 13.22
C LYS A 182 -7.29 -3.31 12.95
N MET A 183 -6.12 -3.39 12.30
CA MET A 183 -5.44 -4.67 12.07
C MET A 183 -5.09 -5.36 13.39
N TRP A 184 -4.49 -4.63 14.35
CA TRP A 184 -4.20 -5.19 15.67
C TRP A 184 -5.45 -5.62 16.43
N ARG A 185 -6.55 -4.85 16.35
CA ARG A 185 -7.84 -5.23 16.94
C ARG A 185 -8.41 -6.52 16.33
N GLY A 186 -8.18 -6.75 15.04
CA GLY A 186 -8.56 -7.97 14.33
C GLY A 186 -7.60 -9.16 14.57
N GLY A 187 -6.55 -8.98 15.36
CA GLY A 187 -5.55 -10.02 15.66
C GLY A 187 -4.46 -10.19 14.60
N SER A 188 -4.39 -9.33 13.59
CA SER A 188 -3.31 -9.32 12.60
C SER A 188 -2.07 -8.58 13.11
N THR A 189 -0.91 -8.96 12.62
CA THR A 189 0.37 -8.27 12.88
C THR A 189 0.52 -7.06 11.96
N CYS A 190 0.80 -5.89 12.52
CA CYS A 190 1.16 -4.69 11.76
C CYS A 190 2.35 -4.00 12.42
N GLU A 191 3.35 -3.64 11.63
CA GLU A 191 4.42 -2.70 12.01
C GLU A 191 4.06 -1.32 11.45
N LEU A 192 4.05 -0.29 12.28
CA LEU A 192 3.69 1.07 11.90
C LEU A 192 4.83 2.03 12.22
N HIS A 193 5.24 2.84 11.24
CA HIS A 193 6.18 3.94 11.43
C HIS A 193 5.54 5.27 11.06
N ILE A 194 5.61 6.26 11.96
CA ILE A 194 5.30 7.65 11.64
C ILE A 194 6.60 8.44 11.72
N TRP A 195 7.04 9.00 10.59
CA TRP A 195 8.34 9.66 10.47
C TRP A 195 8.25 11.15 10.84
N PRO A 196 8.89 11.61 11.94
CA PRO A 196 8.77 12.99 12.38
C PRO A 196 9.31 13.99 11.35
N GLY A 197 8.57 15.06 11.10
CA GLY A 197 8.91 16.10 10.12
C GLY A 197 8.85 15.66 8.64
N ALA A 198 8.59 14.38 8.36
CA ALA A 198 8.50 13.88 6.99
C ALA A 198 7.18 14.27 6.33
N TRP A 199 7.24 14.53 5.03
CA TRP A 199 6.11 14.82 4.14
C TRP A 199 5.88 13.67 3.15
N HIS A 200 4.83 13.75 2.33
CA HIS A 200 4.42 12.67 1.44
C HIS A 200 5.47 12.26 0.41
N GLY A 201 6.04 11.06 0.55
CA GLY A 201 7.06 10.54 -0.37
C GLY A 201 8.46 11.12 -0.14
N PHE A 202 8.74 11.62 1.07
CA PHE A 202 10.07 12.15 1.44
C PHE A 202 11.23 11.18 1.15
N ASP A 203 10.98 9.88 1.24
CA ASP A 203 11.94 8.78 1.09
C ASP A 203 12.04 8.25 -0.35
N MET A 204 11.24 8.80 -1.27
CA MET A 204 11.35 8.56 -2.71
C MET A 204 12.42 9.45 -3.36
N MET A 205 13.04 10.35 -2.59
CA MET A 205 14.20 11.12 -3.01
C MET A 205 15.49 10.40 -2.62
N ASP A 206 16.48 10.40 -3.51
CA ASP A 206 17.84 9.97 -3.20
C ASP A 206 18.66 11.18 -2.74
N ASP A 207 18.55 11.54 -1.45
CA ASP A 207 19.41 12.54 -0.83
C ASP A 207 20.28 11.90 0.27
N PRO A 208 21.57 11.66 0.01
CA PRO A 208 22.46 11.04 0.98
C PRO A 208 22.67 11.90 2.24
N ASN A 209 22.35 13.20 2.19
CA ASN A 209 22.52 14.12 3.31
C ASN A 209 21.29 14.19 4.22
N MET A 210 20.24 13.40 3.97
CA MET A 210 19.02 13.41 4.78
C MET A 210 18.91 12.13 5.63
N PRO A 211 19.35 12.14 6.91
CA PRO A 211 19.39 10.94 7.76
C PRO A 211 18.04 10.24 7.91
N LEU A 212 16.94 11.00 7.85
CA LEU A 212 15.59 10.45 8.00
C LEU A 212 15.24 9.48 6.86
N ILE A 213 15.66 9.77 5.61
CA ILE A 213 15.46 8.89 4.45
C ILE A 213 16.19 7.56 4.69
N HIS A 214 17.44 7.62 5.15
CA HIS A 214 18.24 6.42 5.43
C HIS A 214 17.61 5.55 6.51
N VAL A 215 17.20 6.15 7.63
CA VAL A 215 16.57 5.39 8.73
C VAL A 215 15.25 4.76 8.27
N ALA A 216 14.45 5.49 7.50
CA ALA A 216 13.20 4.97 6.95
C ALA A 216 13.44 3.79 6.00
N ASN A 217 14.39 3.91 5.08
CA ASN A 217 14.73 2.86 4.13
C ASN A 217 15.36 1.64 4.83
N MET A 218 16.19 1.84 5.86
CA MET A 218 16.70 0.72 6.68
C MET A 218 15.58 -0.01 7.43
N ALA A 219 14.60 0.70 7.99
CA ALA A 219 13.48 0.07 8.67
C ALA A 219 12.68 -0.83 7.70
N LYS A 220 12.40 -0.32 6.50
CA LYS A 220 11.74 -1.04 5.40
C LYS A 220 12.53 -2.29 4.98
N ALA A 221 13.82 -2.12 4.67
CA ALA A 221 14.68 -3.23 4.26
C ALA A 221 14.80 -4.30 5.35
N ASN A 222 14.95 -3.90 6.62
CA ASN A 222 15.00 -4.82 7.74
C ASN A 222 13.69 -5.60 7.90
N TRP A 223 12.54 -4.96 7.69
CA TRP A 223 11.25 -5.65 7.72
C TRP A 223 11.14 -6.66 6.58
N LEU A 224 11.48 -6.26 5.35
CA LEU A 224 11.48 -7.16 4.19
C LEU A 224 12.41 -8.36 4.41
N GLN A 225 13.62 -8.15 4.93
CA GLN A 225 14.52 -9.25 5.27
C GLN A 225 13.93 -10.22 6.31
N ARG A 226 13.25 -9.72 7.35
CA ARG A 226 12.58 -10.59 8.34
C ARG A 226 11.45 -11.39 7.70
N VAL A 227 10.64 -10.73 6.87
CA VAL A 227 9.47 -11.35 6.21
C VAL A 227 9.90 -12.33 5.13
N MET A 228 10.95 -12.04 4.36
CA MET A 228 11.37 -12.86 3.22
C MET A 228 12.31 -14.01 3.58
N ARG A 229 12.82 -14.07 4.82
CA ARG A 229 13.59 -15.23 5.30
C ARG A 229 12.82 -16.54 5.11
N SER A 230 13.54 -17.58 4.69
CA SER A 230 12.99 -18.92 4.58
C SER A 230 13.09 -19.61 5.94
N VAL A 231 12.15 -20.53 6.23
CA VAL A 231 12.21 -21.38 7.43
C VAL A 231 13.42 -22.33 7.42
N LYS A 232 14.12 -22.46 6.28
CA LYS A 232 15.33 -23.30 6.15
C LYS A 232 16.61 -22.60 6.60
N ASP A 233 16.55 -21.30 6.93
CA ASP A 233 17.70 -20.49 7.32
C ASP A 233 17.94 -20.45 8.86
N GLU A 234 17.18 -21.25 9.63
CA GLU A 234 17.36 -21.50 11.07
C GLU A 234 17.81 -22.95 11.34
#